data_AF-A0A1N7QHN1-F1
#
_entry.id   AF-A0A1N7QHN1-F1
#
_cell.length_a   1.000
_cell.length_b   1.000
_cell.length_c   1.000
_cell.angle_alpha   90.00
_cell.angle_beta   90.00
_cell.angle_gamma   90.00
#
_symmetry.space_group_name_H-M   'P 1'
#
loop_
_entity.id
_entity.type
_entity.pdbx_description
1 polymer ?
#
loop_
_entity_poly.entity_id
_entity_poly.type
_entity_poly.pdbx_seq_one_letter_code
_entity_poly.pdbx_strand_id
1 'polypeptide(L)' 'MKNLKKLSRENLRTLKGGITQECARIQSEASYCESKINPPKEGAINACNKWCYY' A
#
# COMPACT_ATOMS: atom_id res chain seq x y z
N MET A 1 -15.53 5.83 -17.89
CA MET A 1 -14.61 5.95 -16.74
C MET A 1 -15.45 6.27 -15.51
N LYS A 2 -15.42 5.43 -14.46
CA LYS A 2 -16.25 5.63 -13.26
C LYS A 2 -15.85 6.96 -12.60
N ASN A 3 -16.83 7.84 -12.41
CA ASN A 3 -16.70 9.10 -11.71
C ASN A 3 -15.97 8.87 -10.37
N LEU A 4 -14.72 9.32 -10.27
CA LEU A 4 -14.06 9.53 -8.99
C LEU A 4 -14.80 10.70 -8.31
N LYS A 5 -15.97 10.40 -7.73
CA LYS A 5 -16.70 11.33 -6.87
C LYS A 5 -15.70 11.93 -5.90
N LYS A 6 -15.61 13.26 -5.89
CA LYS A 6 -14.75 14.08 -5.03
C LYS A 6 -14.48 13.37 -3.69
N LEU A 7 -13.31 12.74 -3.60
CA LEU A 7 -12.84 12.06 -2.40
C LEU A 7 -12.44 13.13 -1.38
N SER A 8 -13.43 13.62 -0.64
CA SER A 8 -13.20 14.49 0.52
C SER A 8 -12.41 13.72 1.58
N ARG A 9 -11.54 14.39 2.34
CA ARG A 9 -10.77 13.78 3.45
C ARG A 9 -11.63 13.01 4.45
N GLU A 10 -12.87 13.44 4.63
CA GLU A 10 -13.86 12.77 5.49
C GLU A 10 -14.33 11.41 4.92
N ASN A 11 -14.51 11.30 3.59
CA ASN A 11 -14.85 10.05 2.92
C ASN A 11 -13.67 9.06 2.89
N LEU A 12 -12.43 9.55 2.98
CA LEU A 12 -11.24 8.71 3.12
C LEU A 12 -11.16 8.02 4.49
N ARG A 13 -11.73 8.61 5.56
CA ARG A 13 -11.76 7.99 6.90
C ARG A 13 -12.73 6.81 6.99
N THR A 14 -13.81 6.83 6.22
CA THR A 14 -14.84 5.77 6.18
C THR A 14 -14.55 4.67 5.17
N LEU A 15 -13.55 4.85 4.31
CA LEU A 15 -13.08 3.80 3.39
C LEU A 15 -12.36 2.69 4.17
N LYS A 16 -13.07 1.60 4.45
CA LYS A 16 -12.47 0.32 4.84
C LYS A 16 -11.71 -0.25 3.63
N GLY A 17 -10.46 0.16 3.46
CA GLY A 17 -9.61 -0.26 2.33
C GLY A 17 -8.38 0.61 2.06
N GLY A 18 -7.91 1.40 3.05
CA GLY A 18 -6.72 2.23 2.92
C GLY A 18 -5.43 1.49 3.28
N ILE A 19 -4.30 1.99 2.77
CA ILE A 19 -2.97 1.61 3.22
C ILE A 19 -2.73 2.24 4.61
N THR A 20 -2.25 1.46 5.59
CA THR A 20 -1.88 2.02 6.89
C THR A 20 -0.71 2.99 6.74
N GLN A 21 -0.56 3.95 7.65
CA GLN A 21 0.56 4.89 7.62
C GLN A 21 1.91 4.17 7.67
N GLU A 22 2.01 3.08 8.42
CA GLU A 22 3.20 2.23 8.48
C GLU A 22 3.53 1.62 7.12
N CYS A 23 2.55 0.99 6.45
CA CYS A 23 2.74 0.42 5.13
C CYS A 23 3.07 1.49 4.08
N ALA A 24 2.46 2.68 4.17
CA ALA A 24 2.76 3.78 3.28
C ALA A 24 4.21 4.26 3.44
N ARG A 25 4.70 4.34 4.68
CA ARG A 25 6.08 4.69 5.00
C ARG A 25 7.05 3.66 4.41
N ILE A 26 6.83 2.37 4.68
CA ILE A 26 7.68 1.29 4.15
C ILE A 26 7.69 1.30 2.61
N GLN A 27 6.52 1.46 1.97
CA GLN A 27 6.45 1.52 0.51
C GLN A 27 7.13 2.76 -0.09
N SER A 28 7.30 3.84 0.68
CA SER A 28 7.99 5.06 0.25
C SER A 28 9.50 5.01 0.47
N GLU A 29 9.96 4.28 1.48
CA GLU A 29 11.39 4.17 1.83
C GLU A 29 12.09 3.01 1.09
N ALA A 30 11.32 2.03 0.62
CA ALA A 30 11.85 0.87 -0.09
C ALA A 30 12.34 1.22 -1.51
N SER A 31 13.44 0.60 -1.92
CA SER A 31 13.97 0.68 -3.29
C SER A 31 13.03 0.03 -4.31
N TYR A 32 12.34 -1.04 -3.91
CA TYR A 32 11.43 -1.77 -4.79
C TYR A 32 10.30 -2.43 -3.99
N CYS A 33 9.09 -2.44 -4.54
CA CYS A 33 7.96 -3.18 -3.97
C CYS A 33 7.18 -3.93 -5.05
N GLU A 34 6.80 -5.17 -4.76
CA GLU A 34 5.98 -6.03 -5.62
C GLU A 34 4.68 -6.45 -4.94
N SER A 35 3.65 -6.73 -5.73
CA SER A 35 2.38 -7.28 -5.22
C SER A 35 2.60 -8.68 -4.64
N LYS A 36 1.85 -9.04 -3.60
CA LYS A 36 1.87 -10.38 -2.97
C LYS A 36 1.26 -11.51 -3.81
N ILE A 37 1.34 -11.40 -5.14
CA ILE A 37 0.90 -12.43 -6.07
C ILE A 37 1.82 -13.65 -5.95
N ASN A 38 3.12 -13.39 -5.79
CA ASN A 38 4.15 -14.40 -5.60
C ASN A 38 4.67 -14.39 -4.15
N PRO A 39 5.23 -15.51 -3.67
CA PRO A 39 5.92 -15.54 -2.39
C PRO A 39 7.09 -14.52 -2.39
N PRO A 40 7.40 -13.95 -1.21
CA PRO A 40 8.49 -12.99 -1.10
C PRO A 40 9.83 -13.65 -1.41
N LYS A 41 10.75 -12.87 -1.99
CA LYS A 41 12.17 -13.24 -2.02
C LYS A 41 12.80 -12.96 -0.65
N GLU A 42 13.97 -13.56 -0.42
CA GLU A 42 14.73 -13.32 0.82
C GLU A 42 15.00 -11.82 1.01
N GLY A 43 14.80 -11.32 2.23
CA GLY A 43 14.94 -9.89 2.57
C GLY A 43 13.70 -9.03 2.34
N ALA A 44 12.55 -9.60 1.94
CA ALA A 44 11.32 -8.83 1.79
C ALA A 44 10.71 -8.40 3.13
N ILE A 45 10.30 -7.13 3.23
CA ILE A 45 9.46 -6.58 4.29
C ILE A 45 7.99 -6.62 3.88
N ASN A 46 7.13 -7.06 4.80
CA ASN A 46 5.69 -7.08 4.61
C ASN A 46 5.10 -5.66 4.71
N ALA A 47 4.67 -5.08 3.58
CA ALA A 47 4.04 -3.77 3.53
C ALA A 47 2.58 -3.87 3.04
N CYS A 48 1.71 -4.35 3.93
CA CYS A 48 0.28 -4.56 3.69
C CYS A 48 0.03 -5.53 2.52
N ASN A 49 -0.24 -5.00 1.33
CA ASN A 49 -0.55 -5.75 0.12
C ASN A 49 0.68 -5.99 -0.78
N LYS A 50 1.86 -5.54 -0.36
CA LYS A 50 3.12 -5.67 -1.11
C LYS A 50 4.24 -6.28 -0.28
N TRP A 51 5.20 -6.85 -0.98
CA TRP A 51 6.54 -7.17 -0.49
C TRP A 51 7.47 -6.04 -0.91
N CYS A 52 8.22 -5.47 0.03
CA CYS A 52 9.12 -4.35 -0.23
C CYS A 52 10.56 -4.70 0.15
N TYR A 53 11.51 -4.17 -0.59
CA TYR A 53 12.95 -4.45 -0.47
C TYR A 53 13.71 -3.13 -0.42
N TYR A 54 14.74 -3.08 0.43
CA TYR A 54 15.63 -1.92 0.59
C TYR A 54 16.89 -2.12 -0.25
#